data_AF-A0A2E1H673-F1
#
_entry.id   AF-A0A2E1H673-F1
#
_cell.length_a   1.000
_cell.length_b   1.000
_cell.length_c   1.000
_cell.angle_alpha   90.00
_cell.angle_beta   90.00
_cell.angle_gamma   90.00
#
_symmetry.space_group_name_H-M   'P 1'
#
loop_
_entity.id
_entity.type
_entity.pdbx_description
1 polymer ?
#
loop_
_entity_poly.entity_id
_entity_poly.type
_entity_poly.pdbx_seq_one_letter_code
_entity_poly.pdbx_strand_id
1 'polypeptide(L)'
;MHAHSHRIASDRVRSRRFAHPSIVTQSPRVLLSRVRSQGVQDSSLVVVMARHRHQSATTTADDMSAADDDDADDDATQREIVRRAYASTAMNAGSCCATPALARVKIGYTPEEQRFVGSSDLGVGCGAPTSFANLKPGESVLDLGCGAGVDVFLAARKVRGTNGRRGRALGVDMTSAMLDRARARASEMTLEGVDVEFRLGELESLPVESSSVDVVVSNCVINLCSDKRAALREAFRALRPGGRLCVADVVSRGKELPPALKTNESLAC
;
A
#
# COMPACT_ATOMS: atom_id res chain seq x y z
N MET A 1 29.32 -43.86 1.41
CA MET A 1 28.46 -43.54 2.56
C MET A 1 27.83 -42.17 2.29
N HIS A 2 26.50 -42.14 2.20
CA HIS A 2 25.70 -41.07 1.59
C HIS A 2 25.61 -39.82 2.49
N ALA A 3 25.76 -38.65 1.87
CA ALA A 3 25.39 -37.36 2.44
C ALA A 3 23.87 -37.14 2.29
N HIS A 4 23.18 -36.77 3.37
CA HIS A 4 21.77 -36.37 3.36
C HIS A 4 21.67 -34.84 3.26
N SER A 5 21.24 -34.36 2.08
CA SER A 5 20.72 -33.02 1.86
C SER A 5 19.20 -33.12 1.86
N HIS A 6 18.54 -32.64 2.93
CA HIS A 6 17.10 -32.44 2.92
C HIS A 6 16.79 -31.12 2.21
N ARG A 7 16.28 -31.21 0.98
CA ARG A 7 15.55 -30.13 0.32
C ARG A 7 14.13 -30.09 0.87
N ILE A 8 13.76 -29.02 1.56
CA ILE A 8 12.37 -28.71 1.88
C ILE A 8 11.76 -28.05 0.64
N ALA A 9 10.74 -28.71 0.07
CA ALA A 9 9.96 -28.23 -1.06
C ALA A 9 9.11 -27.01 -0.64
N SER A 10 9.15 -25.95 -1.43
CA SER A 10 8.25 -24.80 -1.26
C SER A 10 6.96 -25.06 -2.03
N ASP A 11 5.85 -25.19 -1.31
CA ASP A 11 4.52 -25.22 -1.90
C ASP A 11 4.21 -23.87 -2.56
N ARG A 12 4.18 -23.88 -3.89
CA ARG A 12 3.78 -22.73 -4.70
C ARG A 12 2.26 -22.72 -4.83
N VAL A 13 1.60 -21.85 -4.08
CA VAL A 13 0.25 -21.38 -4.42
C VAL A 13 0.35 -20.58 -5.73
N ARG A 14 0.17 -21.25 -6.88
CA ARG A 14 0.06 -20.60 -8.19
C ARG A 14 -1.36 -20.04 -8.36
N SER A 15 -1.59 -18.79 -7.95
CA SER A 15 -2.80 -18.09 -8.39
C SER A 15 -2.68 -17.78 -9.89
N ARG A 16 -3.61 -18.30 -10.71
CA ARG A 16 -3.59 -18.17 -12.19
C ARG A 16 -3.80 -16.73 -12.70
N ARG A 17 -3.94 -15.74 -11.82
CA ARG A 17 -4.40 -14.37 -12.15
C ARG A 17 -3.28 -13.36 -12.44
N PHE A 18 -2.04 -13.62 -12.02
CA PHE A 18 -0.91 -12.69 -12.21
C PHE A 18 0.08 -13.18 -13.29
N ALA A 19 0.69 -12.24 -14.03
CA ALA A 19 2.00 -12.49 -14.65
C ALA A 19 3.07 -12.62 -13.55
N HIS A 20 4.21 -13.27 -13.82
CA HIS A 20 5.26 -13.45 -12.80
C HIS A 20 5.58 -12.12 -12.12
N PRO A 21 5.30 -11.95 -10.80
CA PRO A 21 5.53 -10.69 -10.13
C PRO A 21 7.04 -10.43 -10.06
N SER A 22 7.44 -9.23 -10.45
CA SER A 22 8.82 -8.79 -10.25
C SER A 22 8.94 -8.26 -8.83
N ILE A 23 9.79 -8.89 -8.04
CA ILE A 23 10.06 -8.53 -6.65
C ILE A 23 11.37 -7.74 -6.63
N VAL A 24 11.29 -6.46 -6.24
CA VAL A 24 12.47 -5.62 -6.01
C VAL A 24 12.59 -5.41 -4.51
N THR A 25 13.70 -5.83 -3.91
CA THR A 25 13.91 -5.67 -2.46
C THR A 25 14.85 -4.51 -2.19
N GLN A 26 14.47 -3.60 -1.30
CA GLN A 26 15.32 -2.52 -0.79
C GLN A 26 15.34 -2.55 0.74
N SER A 27 16.35 -1.92 1.37
CA SER A 27 16.49 -1.93 2.83
C SER A 27 16.26 -0.52 3.42
N PRO A 28 15.01 -0.16 3.80
CA PRO A 28 14.73 1.07 4.52
C PRO A 28 15.03 0.87 6.00
N ARG A 29 15.94 1.71 6.54
CA ARG A 29 16.56 1.45 7.85
C ARG A 29 15.64 1.62 9.07
N VAL A 30 14.52 2.34 8.98
CA VAL A 30 13.76 2.82 10.16
C VAL A 30 12.65 1.86 10.61
N LEU A 31 11.78 1.41 9.70
CA LEU A 31 10.76 0.40 10.05
C LEU A 31 11.42 -0.96 10.35
N LEU A 32 12.49 -1.27 9.61
CA LEU A 32 13.34 -2.43 9.90
C LEU A 32 14.01 -2.33 11.28
N SER A 33 14.40 -1.15 11.76
CA SER A 33 14.99 -1.04 13.10
C SER A 33 14.00 -1.32 14.22
N ARG A 34 12.71 -0.95 14.06
CA ARG A 34 11.64 -1.28 15.04
C ARG A 34 11.29 -2.76 15.05
N VAL A 35 11.13 -3.33 13.87
CA VAL A 35 10.85 -4.76 13.69
C VAL A 35 12.02 -5.59 14.23
N ARG A 36 13.27 -5.15 13.99
CA ARG A 36 14.47 -5.76 14.57
C ARG A 36 14.58 -5.58 16.09
N SER A 37 14.21 -4.43 16.64
CA SER A 37 14.21 -4.22 18.10
C SER A 37 13.20 -5.10 18.83
N GLN A 38 12.17 -5.60 18.13
CA GLN A 38 11.25 -6.63 18.64
C GLN A 38 11.67 -8.07 18.28
N GLY A 39 12.92 -8.29 17.89
CA GLY A 39 13.50 -9.62 17.69
C GLY A 39 13.36 -10.22 16.28
N VAL A 40 12.75 -9.50 15.32
CA VAL A 40 12.60 -9.98 13.93
C VAL A 40 13.81 -9.56 13.10
N GLN A 41 14.83 -10.44 13.05
CA GLN A 41 16.11 -10.14 12.41
C GLN A 41 16.07 -10.12 10.86
N ASP A 42 15.12 -10.85 10.25
CA ASP A 42 15.04 -11.09 8.80
C ASP A 42 13.91 -10.32 8.10
N SER A 43 13.76 -9.04 8.40
CA SER A 43 12.79 -8.14 7.75
C SER A 43 13.41 -7.38 6.56
N SER A 44 12.64 -7.16 5.49
CA SER A 44 13.04 -6.33 4.34
C SER A 44 11.84 -5.58 3.75
N LEU A 45 12.06 -4.38 3.21
CA LEU A 45 11.06 -3.75 2.34
C LEU A 45 11.08 -4.43 0.98
N VAL A 46 9.90 -4.77 0.53
CA VAL A 46 9.70 -5.37 -0.77
C VAL A 46 8.75 -4.49 -1.56
N VAL A 47 9.19 -4.14 -2.76
CA VAL A 47 8.33 -3.59 -3.78
C VAL A 47 7.87 -4.75 -4.66
N VAL A 48 6.57 -5.04 -4.62
CA VAL A 48 5.93 -6.06 -5.46
C VAL A 48 5.25 -5.37 -6.63
N MET A 49 5.64 -5.77 -7.84
CA MET A 49 5.00 -5.35 -9.08
C MET A 49 4.22 -6.51 -9.68
N ALA A 50 2.92 -6.32 -9.90
CA ALA A 50 2.05 -7.32 -10.52
C ALA A 50 1.23 -6.72 -11.65
N ARG A 51 0.94 -7.50 -12.70
CA ARG A 51 0.09 -7.09 -13.84
C ARG A 51 -1.17 -7.94 -13.90
N HIS A 52 -2.29 -7.29 -14.17
CA HIS A 52 -3.57 -7.93 -14.44
C HIS A 52 -3.53 -8.59 -15.83
N ARG A 53 -3.71 -9.92 -15.92
CA ARG A 53 -3.79 -10.62 -17.22
C ARG A 53 -5.17 -10.43 -17.87
N HIS A 54 -5.24 -10.51 -19.20
CA HIS A 54 -6.50 -10.78 -19.90
C HIS A 54 -6.99 -12.17 -19.52
N GLN A 55 -8.25 -12.29 -19.05
CA GLN A 55 -8.88 -13.59 -18.90
C GLN A 55 -9.41 -14.04 -20.27
N SER A 56 -8.97 -15.21 -20.74
CA SER A 56 -9.78 -16.04 -21.62
C SER A 56 -10.78 -16.78 -20.73
N ALA A 57 -12.07 -16.67 -21.05
CA ALA A 57 -13.15 -17.16 -20.23
C ALA A 57 -13.19 -18.70 -20.23
N THR A 58 -12.71 -19.32 -19.15
CA THR A 58 -13.19 -20.62 -18.62
C THR A 58 -12.46 -20.93 -17.32
N THR A 59 -13.13 -20.77 -16.17
CA THR A 59 -12.93 -21.63 -14.99
C THR A 59 -14.14 -21.50 -14.09
N THR A 60 -14.78 -22.64 -13.82
CA THR A 60 -15.88 -22.84 -12.88
C THR A 60 -15.45 -22.44 -11.48
N ALA A 61 -16.32 -21.69 -10.80
CA ALA A 61 -16.24 -21.47 -9.37
C ALA A 61 -16.54 -22.81 -8.69
N ASP A 62 -15.63 -23.28 -7.85
CA ASP A 62 -15.94 -24.05 -6.65
C ASP A 62 -14.67 -24.17 -5.80
N ASP A 63 -14.90 -24.19 -4.50
CA ASP A 63 -13.99 -24.44 -3.37
C ASP A 63 -13.34 -23.22 -2.71
N MET A 64 -14.12 -22.53 -1.87
CA MET A 64 -13.64 -21.83 -0.68
C MET A 64 -14.66 -22.03 0.44
N SER A 65 -14.35 -22.93 1.37
CA SER A 65 -15.12 -23.14 2.60
C SER A 65 -15.11 -21.88 3.48
N ALA A 66 -16.25 -21.62 4.12
CA ALA A 66 -16.43 -20.58 5.12
C ALA A 66 -15.44 -20.72 6.28
N ALA A 67 -14.87 -19.60 6.71
CA ALA A 67 -14.15 -19.48 7.97
C ALA A 67 -15.13 -18.95 9.04
N ASP A 68 -15.01 -19.50 10.24
CA ASP A 68 -15.94 -19.42 11.36
C ASP A 68 -16.13 -18.00 11.92
N ASP A 69 -17.31 -17.75 12.51
CA ASP A 69 -17.82 -16.44 12.94
C ASP A 69 -17.06 -15.77 14.12
N ASP A 70 -16.11 -16.46 14.76
CA ASP A 70 -15.36 -15.94 15.92
C ASP A 70 -14.23 -14.95 15.54
N ASP A 71 -13.72 -14.97 14.30
CA ASP A 71 -12.61 -14.11 13.85
C ASP A 71 -13.04 -12.67 13.47
N ALA A 72 -14.33 -12.43 13.26
CA ALA A 72 -14.83 -11.16 12.75
C ALA A 72 -14.74 -10.00 13.77
N ASP A 73 -14.85 -10.31 15.07
CA ASP A 73 -14.81 -9.32 16.16
C ASP A 73 -13.38 -8.81 16.43
N ASP A 74 -12.38 -9.70 16.32
CA ASP A 74 -10.96 -9.36 16.42
C ASP A 74 -10.51 -8.48 15.24
N ASP A 75 -10.99 -8.75 14.03
CA ASP A 75 -10.70 -7.95 12.83
C ASP A 75 -11.26 -6.52 12.91
N ALA A 76 -12.49 -6.37 13.42
CA ALA A 76 -13.09 -5.06 13.65
C ALA A 76 -12.31 -4.26 14.71
N THR A 77 -11.85 -4.95 15.76
CA THR A 77 -11.06 -4.36 16.84
C THR A 77 -9.68 -3.89 16.36
N GLN A 78 -8.96 -4.71 15.58
CA GLN A 78 -7.67 -4.30 14.98
C GLN A 78 -7.82 -3.09 14.07
N ARG A 79 -8.90 -3.04 13.27
CA ARG A 79 -9.16 -1.91 12.37
C ARG A 79 -9.37 -0.61 13.13
N GLU A 80 -10.12 -0.64 14.24
CA GLU A 80 -10.33 0.55 15.08
C GLU A 80 -9.03 1.02 15.74
N ILE A 81 -8.17 0.11 16.18
CA ILE A 81 -6.84 0.45 16.72
C ILE A 81 -6.00 1.19 15.68
N VAL A 82 -5.92 0.66 14.45
CA VAL A 82 -5.20 1.30 13.34
C VAL A 82 -5.81 2.66 13.02
N ARG A 83 -7.14 2.74 12.85
CA ARG A 83 -7.87 3.98 12.55
C ARG A 83 -7.59 5.07 13.59
N ARG A 84 -7.63 4.73 14.87
CA ARG A 84 -7.36 5.67 15.97
C ARG A 84 -5.92 6.16 15.98
N ALA A 85 -4.95 5.27 15.74
CA ALA A 85 -3.53 5.63 15.70
C ALA A 85 -3.21 6.62 14.56
N TYR A 86 -3.75 6.39 13.36
CA TYR A 86 -3.57 7.28 12.22
C TYR A 86 -4.37 8.59 12.36
N ALA A 87 -5.58 8.56 12.95
CA ALA A 87 -6.33 9.77 13.29
C ALA A 87 -5.54 10.67 14.26
N SER A 88 -4.91 10.08 15.28
CA SER A 88 -4.08 10.83 16.23
C SER A 88 -2.86 11.46 15.55
N THR A 89 -2.19 10.74 14.66
CA THR A 89 -1.07 11.27 13.86
C THR A 89 -1.52 12.46 12.98
N ALA A 90 -2.72 12.38 12.41
CA ALA A 90 -3.36 13.46 11.67
C ALA A 90 -3.84 14.63 12.54
N MET A 91 -3.81 14.53 13.87
CA MET A 91 -4.16 15.65 14.75
C MET A 91 -2.92 16.29 15.35
N ASN A 92 -1.94 15.48 15.78
CA ASN A 92 -0.92 15.94 16.71
C ASN A 92 0.43 16.32 16.09
N ALA A 93 0.66 16.13 14.78
CA ALA A 93 1.93 16.43 14.08
C ALA A 93 3.22 15.81 14.71
N GLY A 94 3.10 15.04 15.80
CA GLY A 94 4.11 14.19 16.40
C GLY A 94 3.78 12.75 16.05
N SER A 95 4.59 12.15 15.18
CA SER A 95 4.36 10.82 14.66
C SER A 95 4.81 9.73 15.63
N CYS A 96 4.04 8.64 15.69
CA CYS A 96 4.44 7.41 16.35
C CYS A 96 5.68 6.80 15.70
N CYS A 97 5.95 7.08 14.41
CA CYS A 97 7.13 6.68 13.62
C CYS A 97 8.14 7.83 13.35
N ALA A 98 7.96 9.01 13.96
CA ALA A 98 8.76 10.18 13.58
C ALA A 98 10.22 10.02 14.00
N THR A 99 11.13 10.13 13.02
CA THR A 99 12.45 10.72 13.27
C THR A 99 12.52 12.05 12.52
N PRO A 100 13.03 13.13 13.14
CA PRO A 100 12.97 14.47 12.59
C PRO A 100 13.92 14.59 11.39
N ALA A 101 13.37 14.98 10.23
CA ALA A 101 13.99 15.53 9.01
C ALA A 101 15.18 14.79 8.33
N LEU A 102 16.02 14.05 9.05
CA LEU A 102 17.28 13.45 8.60
C LEU A 102 17.17 11.98 8.16
N ALA A 103 16.01 11.33 8.33
CA ALA A 103 15.75 9.97 7.83
C ALA A 103 15.12 9.92 6.43
N ARG A 104 14.66 11.08 5.90
CA ARG A 104 13.72 11.16 4.77
C ARG A 104 14.31 10.81 3.40
N VAL A 105 15.61 11.06 3.15
CA VAL A 105 16.29 10.70 1.88
C VAL A 105 16.43 9.17 1.72
N LYS A 106 16.26 8.38 2.79
CA LYS A 106 16.48 6.92 2.77
C LYS A 106 15.25 6.09 2.39
N ILE A 107 14.07 6.70 2.22
CA ILE A 107 12.80 6.01 1.95
C ILE A 107 12.47 5.97 0.43
N GLY A 108 13.29 6.62 -0.40
CA GLY A 108 13.17 6.56 -1.87
C GLY A 108 12.53 7.78 -2.52
N TYR A 109 12.13 8.79 -1.74
CA TYR A 109 11.71 10.09 -2.25
C TYR A 109 12.89 11.04 -2.44
N THR A 110 12.87 11.78 -3.54
CA THR A 110 13.87 12.82 -3.79
C THR A 110 13.61 14.08 -2.94
N PRO A 111 14.63 14.91 -2.67
CA PRO A 111 14.43 16.19 -1.99
C PRO A 111 13.45 17.13 -2.70
N GLU A 112 13.35 17.04 -4.02
CA GLU A 112 12.39 17.80 -4.81
C GLU A 112 10.95 17.34 -4.58
N GLU A 113 10.72 16.02 -4.57
CA GLU A 113 9.42 15.43 -4.27
C GLU A 113 8.94 15.78 -2.86
N GLN A 114 9.85 15.79 -1.88
CA GLN A 114 9.53 16.20 -0.51
C GLN A 114 9.12 17.68 -0.42
N ARG A 115 9.86 18.56 -1.12
CA ARG A 115 9.48 19.99 -1.19
C ARG A 115 8.12 20.18 -1.86
N PHE A 116 7.82 19.39 -2.88
CA PHE A 116 6.55 19.45 -3.59
C PHE A 116 5.37 19.04 -2.69
N VAL A 117 5.46 17.91 -1.99
CA VAL A 117 4.36 17.44 -1.12
C VAL A 117 4.21 18.26 0.16
N GLY A 118 5.31 18.85 0.67
CA GLY A 118 5.27 19.80 1.78
C GLY A 118 4.62 19.23 3.04
N SER A 119 3.56 19.89 3.53
CA SER A 119 2.84 19.54 4.76
C SER A 119 2.10 18.20 4.73
N SER A 120 1.94 17.58 3.54
CA SER A 120 1.40 16.22 3.44
C SER A 120 2.34 15.16 3.96
N ASP A 121 3.65 15.41 3.99
CA ASP A 121 4.61 14.47 4.55
C ASP A 121 4.59 14.55 6.09
N LEU A 122 3.79 13.68 6.69
CA LEU A 122 3.67 13.51 8.14
C LEU A 122 4.75 12.57 8.73
N GLY A 123 5.73 12.16 7.93
CA GLY A 123 6.78 11.24 8.36
C GLY A 123 6.31 9.80 8.54
N VAL A 124 5.23 9.41 7.86
CA VAL A 124 4.68 8.04 7.84
C VAL A 124 4.78 7.48 6.42
N GLY A 125 5.20 6.22 6.29
CA GLY A 125 5.47 5.55 5.01
C GLY A 125 6.85 4.88 4.98
N CYS A 126 7.04 3.91 4.08
CA CYS A 126 8.23 3.05 4.08
C CYS A 126 8.91 2.87 2.72
N GLY A 127 8.30 3.37 1.64
CA GLY A 127 8.89 3.41 0.30
C GLY A 127 8.35 4.57 -0.55
N ALA A 128 8.70 4.57 -1.84
CA ALA A 128 8.14 5.45 -2.86
C ALA A 128 7.57 4.61 -4.02
N PRO A 129 6.40 3.97 -3.87
CA PRO A 129 5.86 3.03 -4.87
C PRO A 129 5.66 3.70 -6.23
N THR A 130 5.31 4.99 -6.26
CA THR A 130 5.16 5.75 -7.52
C THR A 130 6.44 5.81 -8.37
N SER A 131 7.62 5.55 -7.81
CA SER A 131 8.90 5.50 -8.54
C SER A 131 9.11 4.17 -9.28
N PHE A 132 8.46 3.09 -8.84
CA PHE A 132 8.51 1.77 -9.48
C PHE A 132 7.27 1.48 -10.34
N ALA A 133 6.19 2.21 -10.08
CA ALA A 133 4.91 2.06 -10.76
C ALA A 133 4.92 2.43 -12.27
N ASN A 134 6.03 2.95 -12.83
CA ASN A 134 6.15 3.31 -14.25
C ASN A 134 4.98 4.16 -14.79
N LEU A 135 4.47 5.10 -13.97
CA LEU A 135 3.32 5.96 -14.27
C LEU A 135 3.49 6.72 -15.60
N LYS A 136 2.40 6.84 -16.36
CA LYS A 136 2.36 7.50 -17.67
C LYS A 136 1.37 8.67 -17.68
N PRO A 137 1.64 9.73 -18.46
CA PRO A 137 0.69 10.81 -18.70
C PRO A 137 -0.69 10.29 -19.13
N GLY A 138 -1.75 10.83 -18.53
CA GLY A 138 -3.14 10.50 -18.83
C GLY A 138 -3.67 9.22 -18.18
N GLU A 139 -2.88 8.51 -17.38
CA GLU A 139 -3.36 7.34 -16.63
C GLU A 139 -4.20 7.74 -15.41
N SER A 140 -5.05 6.81 -14.97
CA SER A 140 -5.78 6.85 -13.72
C SER A 140 -5.09 5.98 -12.66
N VAL A 141 -4.67 6.59 -11.56
CA VAL A 141 -3.95 5.95 -10.46
C VAL A 141 -4.83 5.93 -9.20
N LEU A 142 -4.83 4.82 -8.49
CA LEU A 142 -5.43 4.67 -7.17
C LEU A 142 -4.34 4.40 -6.13
N ASP A 143 -4.33 5.16 -5.05
CA ASP A 143 -3.48 4.98 -3.89
C ASP A 143 -4.29 4.41 -2.71
N LEU A 144 -3.86 3.26 -2.19
CA LEU A 144 -4.52 2.55 -1.10
C LEU A 144 -3.91 2.91 0.25
N GLY A 145 -4.72 3.51 1.12
CA GLY A 145 -4.29 4.08 2.39
C GLY A 145 -3.47 5.34 2.17
N CYS A 146 -4.04 6.31 1.45
CA CYS A 146 -3.29 7.45 0.93
C CYS A 146 -2.85 8.46 2.01
N GLY A 147 -3.38 8.36 3.23
CA GLY A 147 -3.11 9.30 4.32
C GLY A 147 -3.36 10.74 3.88
N ALA A 148 -2.41 11.63 4.21
CA ALA A 148 -2.44 13.04 3.82
C ALA A 148 -2.05 13.32 2.36
N GLY A 149 -1.96 12.28 1.52
CA GLY A 149 -1.92 12.39 0.06
C GLY A 149 -0.55 12.43 -0.60
N VAL A 150 0.55 12.11 0.11
CA VAL A 150 1.93 12.17 -0.44
C VAL A 150 2.05 11.42 -1.77
N ASP A 151 1.69 10.14 -1.81
CA ASP A 151 1.80 9.31 -3.01
C ASP A 151 0.78 9.72 -4.09
N VAL A 152 -0.42 10.18 -3.69
CA VAL A 152 -1.42 10.76 -4.62
C VAL A 152 -0.88 11.98 -5.34
N PHE A 153 -0.25 12.93 -4.64
CA PHE A 153 0.31 14.13 -5.27
C PHE A 153 1.48 13.82 -6.20
N LEU A 154 2.34 12.89 -5.79
CA LEU A 154 3.45 12.44 -6.64
C LEU A 154 2.95 11.70 -7.88
N ALA A 155 1.91 10.87 -7.74
CA ALA A 155 1.24 10.24 -8.85
C ALA A 155 0.61 11.29 -9.77
N ALA A 156 -0.11 12.28 -9.22
CA ALA A 156 -0.76 13.34 -9.99
C ALA A 156 0.23 14.10 -10.88
N ARG A 157 1.43 14.42 -10.35
CA ARG A 157 2.50 15.06 -11.11
C ARG A 157 3.00 14.20 -12.27
N LYS A 158 3.08 12.87 -12.08
CA LYS A 158 3.58 11.90 -13.08
C LYS A 158 2.54 11.56 -14.15
N VAL A 159 1.25 11.52 -13.79
CA VAL A 159 0.16 11.18 -14.72
C VAL A 159 -0.51 12.39 -15.34
N ARG A 160 -0.02 13.61 -15.05
CA ARG A 160 -0.49 14.83 -15.71
C ARG A 160 -0.62 14.60 -17.21
N GLY A 161 -1.83 14.79 -17.70
CA GLY A 161 -2.16 14.51 -19.09
C GLY A 161 -1.61 15.58 -20.05
N THR A 162 -1.62 15.23 -21.33
CA THR A 162 -1.18 16.07 -22.44
C THR A 162 -2.22 16.04 -23.56
N ASN A 163 -2.22 17.03 -24.44
CA ASN A 163 -3.09 17.07 -25.63
C ASN A 163 -4.59 16.92 -25.31
N GLY A 164 -5.08 17.64 -24.30
CA GLY A 164 -6.50 17.67 -23.92
C GLY A 164 -7.00 16.45 -23.14
N ARG A 165 -6.20 15.39 -22.99
CA ARG A 165 -6.51 14.28 -22.09
C ARG A 165 -5.99 14.59 -20.70
N ARG A 166 -6.81 14.39 -19.67
CA ARG A 166 -6.44 14.59 -18.26
C ARG A 166 -6.01 13.26 -17.65
N GLY A 167 -5.04 13.29 -16.74
CA GLY A 167 -4.76 12.15 -15.86
C GLY A 167 -5.71 12.15 -14.66
N ARG A 168 -5.65 11.09 -13.84
CA ARG A 168 -6.40 11.03 -12.58
C ARG A 168 -5.56 10.41 -11.48
N ALA A 169 -5.60 10.99 -10.28
CA ALA A 169 -5.01 10.43 -9.07
C ALA A 169 -6.05 10.40 -7.95
N LEU A 170 -6.40 9.20 -7.49
CA LEU A 170 -7.41 8.96 -6.46
C LEU A 170 -6.74 8.36 -5.23
N GLY A 171 -6.97 8.96 -4.07
CA GLY A 171 -6.60 8.38 -2.78
C GLY A 171 -7.81 7.79 -2.05
N VAL A 172 -7.64 6.62 -1.44
CA VAL A 172 -8.61 6.06 -0.49
C VAL A 172 -7.94 5.90 0.87
N ASP A 173 -8.58 6.37 1.93
CA ASP A 173 -8.16 6.16 3.32
C ASP A 173 -9.37 5.95 4.22
N MET A 174 -9.22 5.20 5.30
CA MET A 174 -10.29 4.95 6.27
C MET A 174 -10.44 6.09 7.29
N THR A 175 -9.52 7.05 7.30
CA THR A 175 -9.42 8.11 8.31
C THR A 175 -9.85 9.46 7.72
N SER A 176 -10.98 9.99 8.17
CA SER A 176 -11.47 11.31 7.72
C SER A 176 -10.44 12.43 7.96
N ALA A 177 -9.79 12.45 9.12
CA ALA A 177 -8.78 13.47 9.46
C ALA A 177 -7.58 13.50 8.49
N MET A 178 -7.17 12.34 7.95
CA MET A 178 -6.12 12.27 6.94
C MET A 178 -6.60 12.85 5.60
N LEU A 179 -7.82 12.48 5.20
CA LEU A 179 -8.43 12.98 3.97
C LEU A 179 -8.69 14.49 4.02
N ASP A 180 -9.06 15.03 5.18
CA ASP A 180 -9.27 16.47 5.35
C ASP A 180 -7.95 17.24 5.16
N ARG A 181 -6.83 16.73 5.69
CA ARG A 181 -5.50 17.27 5.40
C ARG A 181 -5.13 17.17 3.92
N ALA A 182 -5.39 16.01 3.31
CA ALA A 182 -5.10 15.79 1.90
C ALA A 182 -5.89 16.76 1.00
N ARG A 183 -7.19 16.94 1.27
CA ARG A 183 -8.07 17.87 0.54
C ARG A 183 -7.66 19.33 0.75
N ALA A 184 -7.34 19.72 1.99
CA ALA A 184 -6.83 21.05 2.29
C ALA A 184 -5.55 21.33 1.49
N ARG A 185 -4.60 20.38 1.49
CA ARG A 185 -3.37 20.53 0.71
C ARG A 185 -3.63 20.60 -0.79
N ALA A 186 -4.52 19.76 -1.32
CA ALA A 186 -4.87 19.77 -2.74
C ALA A 186 -5.45 21.12 -3.18
N SER A 187 -6.21 21.81 -2.31
CA SER A 187 -6.76 23.14 -2.60
C SER A 187 -5.71 24.24 -2.71
N GLU A 188 -4.52 24.04 -2.14
CA GLU A 188 -3.38 24.96 -2.20
C GLU A 188 -2.47 24.70 -3.41
N MET A 189 -2.66 23.57 -4.12
CA MET A 189 -1.79 23.13 -5.19
C MET A 189 -2.34 23.47 -6.58
N THR A 190 -1.46 23.92 -7.47
CA THR A 190 -1.78 24.04 -8.90
C THR A 190 -1.65 22.68 -9.59
N LEU A 191 -2.76 21.99 -9.79
CA LEU A 191 -2.84 20.64 -10.36
C LEU A 191 -3.47 20.62 -11.76
N GLU A 192 -2.82 21.30 -12.70
CA GLU A 192 -3.28 21.36 -14.09
C GLU A 192 -3.14 20.01 -14.80
N GLY A 193 -4.09 19.68 -15.69
CA GLY A 193 -4.04 18.46 -16.52
C GLY A 193 -4.24 17.15 -15.78
N VAL A 194 -4.63 17.17 -14.50
CA VAL A 194 -4.91 15.99 -13.69
C VAL A 194 -6.08 16.24 -12.74
N ASP A 195 -6.92 15.23 -12.55
CA ASP A 195 -8.00 15.25 -11.56
C ASP A 195 -7.54 14.53 -10.30
N VAL A 196 -7.60 15.23 -9.15
CA VAL A 196 -7.19 14.68 -7.85
C VAL A 196 -8.38 14.55 -6.94
N GLU A 197 -8.58 13.36 -6.37
CA GLU A 197 -9.74 13.03 -5.56
C GLU A 197 -9.34 12.20 -4.33
N PHE A 198 -10.07 12.36 -3.23
CA PHE A 198 -9.85 11.66 -1.96
C PHE A 198 -11.17 11.10 -1.44
N ARG A 199 -11.26 9.78 -1.27
CA ARG A 199 -12.48 9.07 -0.82
C ARG A 199 -12.27 8.40 0.52
N LEU A 200 -13.28 8.49 1.37
CA LEU A 200 -13.36 7.71 2.61
C LEU A 200 -13.75 6.27 2.25
N GLY A 201 -12.97 5.30 2.71
CA GLY A 201 -13.27 3.90 2.47
C GLY A 201 -12.23 2.95 3.07
N GLU A 202 -12.63 1.69 3.18
CA GLU A 202 -11.77 0.60 3.64
C GLU A 202 -11.20 -0.15 2.43
N LEU A 203 -10.02 -0.75 2.60
CA LEU A 203 -9.29 -1.37 1.48
C LEU A 203 -9.97 -2.67 1.06
N GLU A 204 -10.66 -3.33 2.01
CA GLU A 204 -11.44 -4.54 1.85
C GLU A 204 -12.78 -4.32 1.11
N SER A 205 -13.22 -3.07 0.96
CA SER A 205 -14.43 -2.68 0.22
C SER A 205 -14.26 -1.29 -0.40
N LEU A 206 -13.54 -1.22 -1.52
CA LEU A 206 -13.12 0.06 -2.10
C LEU A 206 -14.29 0.82 -2.72
N PRO A 207 -14.43 2.13 -2.45
CA PRO A 207 -15.47 2.99 -3.03
C PRO A 207 -15.09 3.40 -4.47
N VAL A 208 -14.77 2.44 -5.32
CA VAL A 208 -14.34 2.62 -6.71
C VAL A 208 -14.99 1.59 -7.62
N GLU A 209 -15.25 1.98 -8.86
CA GLU A 209 -15.82 1.09 -9.87
C GLU A 209 -14.82 0.01 -10.31
N SER A 210 -15.36 -1.13 -10.74
CA SER A 210 -14.55 -2.21 -11.31
C SER A 210 -13.89 -1.75 -12.61
N SER A 211 -12.65 -2.18 -12.85
CA SER A 211 -11.88 -1.85 -14.06
C SER A 211 -11.85 -0.35 -14.40
N SER A 212 -11.69 0.49 -13.38
CA SER A 212 -11.74 1.95 -13.50
C SER A 212 -10.36 2.61 -13.49
N VAL A 213 -9.30 1.93 -13.04
CA VAL A 213 -7.96 2.49 -12.89
C VAL A 213 -6.90 1.70 -13.66
N ASP A 214 -5.85 2.38 -14.12
CA ASP A 214 -4.73 1.76 -14.84
C ASP A 214 -3.67 1.24 -13.87
N VAL A 215 -3.52 1.92 -12.73
CA VAL A 215 -2.49 1.63 -11.74
C VAL A 215 -3.06 1.69 -10.33
N VAL A 216 -2.69 0.72 -9.51
CA VAL A 216 -2.89 0.77 -8.05
C VAL A 216 -1.52 0.84 -7.39
N VAL A 217 -1.35 1.76 -6.45
CA VAL A 217 -0.18 1.88 -5.58
C VAL A 217 -0.58 1.71 -4.13
N SER A 218 0.35 1.23 -3.29
CA SER A 218 0.17 1.21 -1.84
C SER A 218 1.53 1.27 -1.14
N ASN A 219 1.57 1.93 0.02
CA ASN A 219 2.78 2.18 0.78
C ASN A 219 2.57 1.84 2.27
N CYS A 220 3.01 0.67 2.70
CA CYS A 220 2.94 0.21 4.10
C CYS A 220 1.55 0.10 4.73
N VAL A 221 0.49 -0.10 3.94
CA VAL A 221 -0.88 -0.21 4.47
C VAL A 221 -1.48 -1.62 4.32
N ILE A 222 -1.02 -2.42 3.36
CA ILE A 222 -1.56 -3.77 3.13
C ILE A 222 -1.33 -4.66 4.36
N ASN A 223 -0.22 -4.47 5.07
CA ASN A 223 0.03 -5.22 6.30
C ASN A 223 -0.92 -4.93 7.46
N LEU A 224 -1.60 -3.79 7.42
CA LEU A 224 -2.54 -3.33 8.46
C LEU A 224 -3.99 -3.71 8.15
N CYS A 225 -4.25 -4.31 6.98
CA CYS A 225 -5.58 -4.81 6.61
C CYS A 225 -5.91 -6.06 7.42
N SER A 226 -7.12 -6.11 7.94
CA SER A 226 -7.74 -7.28 8.58
C SER A 226 -7.78 -8.48 7.62
N ASP A 227 -8.48 -8.32 6.49
CA ASP A 227 -8.44 -9.29 5.39
C ASP A 227 -7.56 -8.77 4.24
N LYS A 228 -6.26 -9.11 4.29
CA LYS A 228 -5.31 -8.81 3.21
C LYS A 228 -5.75 -9.40 1.86
N ARG A 229 -6.46 -10.54 1.85
CA ARG A 229 -6.96 -11.14 0.61
C ARG A 229 -8.11 -10.31 0.05
N ALA A 230 -9.04 -9.83 0.87
CA ALA A 230 -10.08 -8.88 0.45
C ALA A 230 -9.46 -7.62 -0.16
N ALA A 231 -8.52 -6.99 0.54
CA ALA A 231 -7.86 -5.77 0.05
C ALA A 231 -7.19 -5.99 -1.32
N LEU A 232 -6.50 -7.12 -1.50
CA LEU A 232 -5.89 -7.46 -2.80
C LEU A 232 -6.92 -7.83 -3.87
N ARG A 233 -8.05 -8.45 -3.50
CA ARG A 233 -9.17 -8.71 -4.44
C ARG A 233 -9.78 -7.41 -4.93
N GLU A 234 -10.03 -6.46 -4.04
CA GLU A 234 -10.57 -5.15 -4.37
C GLU A 234 -9.61 -4.32 -5.22
N ALA A 235 -8.32 -4.31 -4.88
CA ALA A 235 -7.28 -3.70 -5.72
C ALA A 235 -7.29 -4.29 -7.14
N PHE A 236 -7.45 -5.61 -7.26
CA PHE A 236 -7.55 -6.28 -8.55
C PHE A 236 -8.85 -5.96 -9.30
N ARG A 237 -9.99 -5.91 -8.58
CA ARG A 237 -11.29 -5.53 -9.15
C ARG A 237 -11.25 -4.13 -9.74
N ALA A 238 -10.61 -3.18 -9.07
CA ALA A 238 -10.48 -1.79 -9.52
C ALA A 238 -9.62 -1.65 -10.79
N LEU A 239 -8.63 -2.53 -10.97
CA LEU A 239 -7.73 -2.49 -12.13
C LEU A 239 -8.43 -2.84 -13.44
N ARG A 240 -8.16 -2.04 -14.46
CA ARG A 240 -8.46 -2.39 -15.86
C ARG A 240 -7.67 -3.63 -16.27
N PRO A 241 -8.16 -4.42 -17.25
CA PRO A 241 -7.34 -5.42 -17.91
C PRO A 241 -6.01 -4.82 -18.40
N GLY A 242 -4.89 -5.46 -18.07
CA GLY A 242 -3.55 -4.94 -18.39
C GLY A 242 -3.00 -3.91 -17.40
N GLY A 243 -3.81 -3.47 -16.44
CA GLY A 243 -3.40 -2.60 -15.34
C GLY A 243 -2.38 -3.24 -14.40
N ARG A 244 -1.79 -2.42 -13.52
CA ARG A 244 -0.67 -2.82 -12.68
C ARG A 244 -0.81 -2.42 -11.23
N LEU A 245 -0.39 -3.31 -10.34
CA LEU A 245 -0.31 -3.10 -8.90
C LEU A 245 1.16 -2.93 -8.50
N CYS A 246 1.45 -1.88 -7.73
CA CYS A 246 2.77 -1.57 -7.19
C CYS A 246 2.66 -1.34 -5.67
N VAL A 247 3.08 -2.32 -4.88
CA VAL A 247 3.02 -2.25 -3.40
C VAL A 247 4.42 -2.15 -2.85
N ALA A 248 4.69 -1.15 -2.01
CA ALA A 248 5.89 -1.09 -1.18
C ALA A 248 5.48 -1.43 0.26
N ASP A 249 5.92 -2.56 0.80
CA ASP A 249 5.57 -2.98 2.16
C ASP A 249 6.69 -3.82 2.81
N VAL A 250 6.63 -3.99 4.12
CA VAL A 250 7.57 -4.82 4.88
C VAL A 250 7.15 -6.27 4.85
N VAL A 251 8.11 -7.17 4.63
CA VAL A 251 7.86 -8.61 4.72
C VAL A 251 8.90 -9.27 5.63
N SER A 252 8.47 -10.35 6.29
CA SER A 252 9.36 -11.29 7.00
C SER A 252 9.89 -12.33 6.01
N ARG A 253 11.21 -12.54 5.97
CA ARG A 253 11.82 -13.58 5.14
C ARG A 253 11.89 -14.89 5.92
N GLY A 254 10.88 -15.75 5.73
CA GLY A 254 11.02 -17.19 6.00
C GLY A 254 10.82 -17.67 7.44
N LYS A 255 10.38 -16.81 8.37
CA LYS A 255 9.85 -17.24 9.67
C LYS A 255 8.49 -16.60 9.92
N GLU A 256 7.54 -17.43 10.33
CA GLU A 256 6.26 -16.96 10.85
C GLU A 256 6.51 -16.07 12.06
N LEU A 257 5.77 -14.95 12.14
CA LEU A 257 5.89 -14.06 13.29
C LEU A 257 5.35 -14.78 14.54
N PRO A 258 6.07 -14.72 15.68
CA PRO A 258 5.55 -15.20 16.96
C PRO A 258 4.13 -14.65 17.23
N PRO A 259 3.19 -15.45 17.77
CA PRO A 259 1.81 -15.01 18.01
C PRO A 259 1.72 -13.70 18.81
N ALA A 260 2.58 -13.53 19.81
CA ALA A 260 2.64 -12.31 20.63
C ALA A 260 2.99 -11.02 19.86
N LEU A 261 3.62 -11.13 18.68
CA LEU A 261 3.88 -9.97 17.81
C LEU A 261 2.72 -9.69 16.85
N LYS A 262 1.85 -10.68 16.58
CA LYS A 262 0.70 -10.50 15.67
C LYS A 262 -0.41 -9.66 16.31
N THR A 263 -0.53 -9.70 17.63
CA THR A 263 -1.55 -8.99 18.42
C THR A 263 -1.02 -7.74 19.14
N ASN A 264 0.25 -7.38 18.89
CA ASN A 264 0.88 -6.26 19.57
C ASN A 264 0.45 -4.92 18.98
N GLU A 265 -0.45 -4.22 19.67
CA GLU A 265 -0.98 -2.91 19.27
C GLU A 265 0.11 -1.85 19.03
N SER A 266 1.28 -1.98 19.68
CA SER A 266 2.41 -1.04 19.47
C SER A 266 3.04 -1.14 18.07
N LEU A 267 2.71 -2.19 17.29
CA LEU A 267 3.15 -2.38 15.92
C LEU A 267 2.14 -1.88 14.88
N ALA A 268 0.95 -1.42 15.30
CA ALA A 268 -0.09 -0.89 14.42
C ALA A 268 0.20 0.54 13.90
N CYS A 269 1.37 1.12 14.21
CA CYS A 269 1.73 2.50 13.90
C CYS A 269 3.21 2.72 13.53
#